data_AF-A0A358M903-F1
#
_entry.id   AF-A0A358M903-F1
#
_cell.length_a   1.000
_cell.length_b   1.000
_cell.length_c   1.000
_cell.angle_alpha   90.00
_cell.angle_beta   90.00
_cell.angle_gamma   90.00
#
_symmetry.space_group_name_H-M   'P 1'
#
loop_
_entity.id
_entity.type
_entity.pdbx_description
1 polymer ?
#
loop_
_entity_poly.entity_id
_entity_poly.type
_entity_poly.pdbx_seq_one_letter_code
_entity_poly.pdbx_strand_id
1 'polypeptide(L)'
;MFGIPEPDLCFIFDIPVSLSRKNVAKKGFRGYVGADADVYEKDAAFLERVRTGYQICAGLFPGSVLLNCAASESEMRPPEEIAAEVLQIVKSRFPYLY
;
A
#
# COMPACT_ATOMS: atom_id res chain seq x y z
N MET A 1 16.59 20.62 -10.64
CA MET A 1 16.28 19.23 -10.24
C MET A 1 17.09 18.92 -8.99
N PHE A 2 16.47 18.49 -7.90
CA PHE A 2 17.05 18.48 -6.53
C PHE A 2 18.05 17.33 -6.24
N GLY A 3 18.50 16.58 -7.25
CA GLY A 3 19.48 15.48 -7.06
C GLY A 3 18.99 14.31 -6.21
N ILE A 4 17.68 14.26 -5.92
CA ILE A 4 17.07 13.16 -5.18
C ILE A 4 16.89 11.98 -6.15
N PRO A 5 17.43 10.79 -5.83
CA PRO A 5 17.28 9.62 -6.68
C PRO A 5 15.82 9.18 -6.75
N GLU A 6 15.37 8.84 -7.95
CA GLU A 6 14.07 8.21 -8.18
C GLU A 6 14.20 6.69 -7.97
N PRO A 7 13.23 6.01 -7.34
CA PRO A 7 13.26 4.56 -7.20
C PRO A 7 13.12 3.85 -8.55
N ASP A 8 13.95 2.85 -8.82
CA ASP A 8 13.82 1.98 -10.00
C ASP A 8 12.54 1.13 -9.99
N LEU A 9 11.99 0.87 -8.79
CA LEU A 9 10.78 0.13 -8.56
C LEU A 9 10.12 0.58 -7.24
N CYS A 10 8.82 0.92 -7.29
CA CYS A 10 8.01 1.29 -6.12
C CYS A 10 6.71 0.48 -6.12
N PHE A 11 6.42 -0.23 -5.03
CA PHE A 11 5.16 -0.95 -4.89
C PHE A 11 4.15 -0.13 -4.10
N ILE A 12 2.93 -0.04 -4.65
CA ILE A 12 1.77 0.55 -4.00
C ILE A 12 0.82 -0.59 -3.68
N PHE A 13 0.75 -0.98 -2.41
CA PHE A 13 -0.15 -2.02 -1.94
C PHE A 13 -1.55 -1.45 -1.77
N ASP A 14 -2.41 -1.69 -2.75
CA ASP A 14 -3.79 -1.22 -2.77
C ASP A 14 -4.70 -2.17 -1.99
N ILE A 15 -5.46 -1.60 -1.05
CA ILE A 15 -6.53 -2.28 -0.32
C ILE A 15 -7.73 -1.33 -0.16
N PRO A 16 -8.95 -1.87 -0.10
CA PRO A 16 -10.13 -1.13 0.33
C PRO A 16 -9.93 -0.42 1.67
N VAL A 17 -10.49 0.79 1.82
CA VAL A 17 -10.41 1.58 3.05
C VAL A 17 -11.05 0.85 4.24
N SER A 18 -12.13 0.11 3.99
CA SER A 18 -12.80 -0.76 4.97
C SER A 18 -11.81 -1.74 5.62
N LEU A 19 -11.02 -2.43 4.80
CA LEU A 19 -9.99 -3.39 5.21
C LEU A 19 -8.84 -2.70 5.93
N SER A 20 -8.37 -1.56 5.39
CA SER A 20 -7.30 -0.77 6.01
C SER A 20 -7.66 -0.37 7.45
N ARG A 21 -8.85 0.20 7.64
CA ARG A 21 -9.34 0.62 8.97
C ARG A 21 -9.49 -0.57 9.91
N LYS A 22 -10.02 -1.70 9.44
CA LYS A 22 -10.14 -2.94 10.23
C LYS A 22 -8.77 -3.45 10.69
N ASN A 23 -7.75 -3.41 9.82
CA ASN A 23 -6.40 -3.87 10.14
C ASN A 23 -5.68 -2.94 11.12
N VAL A 24 -5.88 -1.64 10.99
CA VAL A 24 -5.36 -0.64 11.94
C VAL A 24 -6.00 -0.79 13.31
N ALA A 25 -7.33 -0.97 13.38
CA ALA A 25 -8.03 -1.20 14.64
C ALA A 25 -7.51 -2.44 15.41
N LYS A 26 -7.08 -3.48 14.68
CA LYS A 26 -6.46 -4.68 15.29
C LYS A 26 -5.08 -4.44 15.87
N LYS A 27 -4.34 -3.42 15.42
CA LYS A 27 -2.95 -3.17 15.88
C LYS A 27 -2.87 -2.71 17.33
N GLY A 28 -3.98 -2.31 17.96
CA GLY A 28 -4.01 -1.93 19.36
C GLY A 28 -3.17 -0.69 19.67
N PHE A 29 -3.43 -0.12 20.84
CA PHE A 29 -2.88 1.13 21.37
C PHE A 29 -1.37 1.29 21.14
N ARG A 30 -0.96 2.31 20.37
CA ARG A 30 0.44 2.75 20.29
C ARG A 30 0.67 3.79 21.37
N GLY A 31 1.49 3.52 22.38
CA GLY A 31 1.71 4.42 23.53
C GLY A 31 2.23 5.85 23.25
N TYR A 32 2.51 6.22 21.99
CA TYR A 32 2.88 7.58 21.58
C TYR A 32 1.78 8.30 20.78
N VAL A 33 0.71 7.59 20.42
CA VAL A 33 -0.52 8.15 19.86
C VAL A 33 -1.52 8.08 21.00
N GLY A 34 -1.93 9.22 21.54
CA GLY A 34 -2.83 9.32 22.70
C GLY A 34 -4.12 8.50 22.53
N ALA A 35 -4.94 8.43 23.57
CA ALA A 35 -6.04 7.47 23.74
C ALA A 35 -7.17 7.46 22.68
N ASP A 36 -7.06 8.26 21.64
CA ASP A 36 -8.00 8.35 20.53
C ASP A 36 -7.35 7.84 19.24
N ALA A 37 -8.09 7.03 18.47
CA ALA A 37 -7.72 6.71 17.09
C ALA A 37 -7.32 7.99 16.35
N ASP A 38 -6.18 7.94 15.65
CA ASP A 38 -5.56 9.10 15.02
C ASP A 38 -6.60 9.86 14.18
N VAL A 39 -6.55 11.19 14.18
CA VAL A 39 -7.57 12.06 13.56
C VAL A 39 -7.75 11.73 12.07
N TYR A 40 -6.70 11.19 11.44
CA TYR A 40 -6.68 10.73 10.05
C TYR A 40 -7.39 9.39 9.81
N GLU A 41 -7.54 8.55 10.83
CA GLU A 41 -8.13 7.20 10.72
C GLU A 41 -9.67 7.20 10.85
N LYS A 42 -10.24 8.33 11.30
CA LYS A 42 -11.69 8.53 11.47
C LYS A 42 -12.40 8.96 10.18
N ASP A 43 -11.72 9.63 9.24
CA ASP A 43 -12.31 10.09 7.98
C ASP A 43 -12.10 9.08 6.83
N ALA A 44 -13.11 8.23 6.62
CA ALA A 44 -13.11 7.28 5.51
C ALA A 44 -13.04 7.96 4.14
N ALA A 45 -13.65 9.14 3.97
CA ALA A 45 -13.63 9.86 2.71
C ALA A 45 -12.24 10.43 2.41
N PHE A 46 -11.50 10.84 3.45
CA PHE A 46 -10.08 11.21 3.30
C PHE A 46 -9.24 10.02 2.84
N LEU A 47 -9.39 8.85 3.48
CA LEU A 47 -8.66 7.65 3.10
C LEU A 47 -8.97 7.19 1.67
N GLU A 48 -10.22 7.33 1.20
CA GLU A 48 -10.56 7.06 -0.21
C GLU A 48 -9.83 8.02 -1.16
N ARG A 49 -9.79 9.33 -0.84
CA ARG A 49 -9.02 10.30 -1.64
C ARG A 49 -7.52 9.98 -1.68
N VAL A 50 -6.96 9.54 -0.56
CA VAL A 50 -5.55 9.10 -0.48
C VAL A 50 -5.32 7.87 -1.37
N ARG A 51 -6.21 6.87 -1.29
CA ARG A 51 -6.16 5.67 -2.15
C ARG A 51 -6.21 6.05 -3.63
N THR A 52 -7.15 6.90 -4.03
CA THR A 52 -7.24 7.42 -5.41
C THR A 52 -5.97 8.15 -5.83
N GLY A 53 -5.37 8.96 -4.94
CA GLY A 53 -4.11 9.64 -5.22
C GLY A 53 -2.98 8.66 -5.56
N TYR A 54 -2.82 7.60 -4.77
CA TYR A 54 -1.83 6.56 -5.04
C TYR A 54 -2.11 5.77 -6.32
N GLN A 55 -3.37 5.48 -6.63
CA GLN A 55 -3.76 4.84 -7.90
C GLN A 55 -3.40 5.72 -9.11
N ILE A 56 -3.60 7.04 -9.01
CA ILE A 56 -3.17 8.00 -10.04
C ILE A 56 -1.64 8.00 -10.15
N CYS A 57 -0.91 8.08 -9.03
CA CYS A 57 0.55 8.03 -9.02
C CYS A 57 1.10 6.76 -9.70
N ALA A 58 0.45 5.60 -9.51
CA ALA A 58 0.85 4.37 -10.17
C ALA A 58 0.81 4.45 -11.70
N GLY A 59 -0.11 5.23 -12.27
CA GLY A 59 -0.18 5.48 -13.71
C GLY A 59 0.77 6.58 -14.21
N LEU A 60 1.20 7.49 -13.34
CA LEU A 60 2.07 8.62 -13.70
C LEU A 60 3.55 8.27 -13.63
N PHE A 61 3.97 7.40 -12.70
CA PHE A 61 5.37 7.08 -12.45
C PHE A 61 5.72 5.69 -12.99
N PRO A 62 6.55 5.57 -14.04
CA PRO A 62 6.87 4.27 -14.68
C PRO A 62 7.52 3.23 -13.77
N GLY A 63 8.20 3.67 -12.70
CA GLY A 63 8.76 2.80 -11.68
C GLY A 63 7.72 2.22 -10.72
N SER A 64 6.48 2.72 -10.73
CA SER A 64 5.45 2.32 -9.78
C SER A 64 4.65 1.11 -10.25
N VAL A 65 4.29 0.25 -9.31
CA VAL A 65 3.45 -0.92 -9.51
C VAL A 65 2.30 -0.87 -8.51
N LEU A 66 1.07 -0.73 -9.02
CA LEU A 66 -0.14 -0.89 -8.22
C LEU A 66 -0.43 -2.38 -8.03
N LEU A 67 -0.38 -2.84 -6.79
CA LEU A 67 -0.62 -4.24 -6.45
C LEU A 67 -1.93 -4.35 -5.65
N ASN A 68 -2.92 -5.04 -6.20
CA ASN A 68 -4.16 -5.30 -5.47
C ASN A 68 -3.92 -6.40 -4.42
N CYS A 69 -4.00 -6.04 -3.14
CA CYS A 69 -3.79 -6.95 -2.02
C CYS A 69 -5.11 -7.49 -1.42
N ALA A 70 -6.26 -7.15 -1.99
CA ALA A 70 -7.56 -7.60 -1.53
C ALA A 70 -8.16 -8.64 -2.47
N ALA A 71 -8.69 -9.72 -1.90
CA ALA A 71 -9.46 -10.72 -2.63
C ALA A 71 -10.91 -10.23 -2.86
N SER A 72 -11.41 -9.39 -1.96
CA SER A 72 -12.71 -8.71 -2.06
C SER A 72 -12.71 -7.42 -1.22
N GLU A 73 -13.82 -6.68 -1.22
CA GLU A 73 -14.03 -5.48 -0.38
C GLU A 73 -13.85 -5.71 1.13
N SER A 74 -13.83 -6.97 1.58
CA SER A 74 -13.78 -7.32 3.01
C SER A 74 -12.74 -8.38 3.36
N GLU A 75 -11.99 -8.87 2.37
CA GLU A 75 -11.03 -9.97 2.52
C GLU A 75 -9.69 -9.63 1.88
N MET A 76 -8.62 -9.82 2.66
CA MET A 76 -7.24 -9.69 2.19
C MET A 76 -6.83 -10.95 1.43
N ARG A 77 -6.01 -10.81 0.39
CA ARG A 77 -5.28 -11.95 -0.16
C ARG A 77 -4.31 -12.52 0.88
N PRO A 78 -3.96 -13.82 0.80
CA PRO A 78 -2.90 -14.40 1.63
C PRO A 78 -1.57 -13.64 1.45
N PRO A 79 -0.86 -13.31 2.54
CA PRO A 79 0.45 -12.64 2.46
C PRO A 79 1.47 -13.39 1.60
N GLU A 80 1.41 -14.72 1.58
CA GLU A 80 2.31 -15.59 0.82
C GLU A 80 2.10 -15.41 -0.69
N GLU A 81 0.85 -15.24 -1.13
CA GLU A 81 0.52 -14.96 -2.54
C GLU A 81 1.00 -13.57 -2.96
N ILE A 82 0.76 -12.56 -2.12
CA ILE A 82 1.24 -11.19 -2.35
C ILE A 82 2.77 -11.18 -2.42
N ALA A 83 3.45 -11.87 -1.50
CA ALA A 83 4.90 -11.95 -1.44
C ALA A 83 5.48 -12.67 -2.67
N ALA A 84 4.85 -13.76 -3.12
CA ALA A 84 5.25 -14.47 -4.32
C ALA A 84 5.14 -13.58 -5.57
N GLU A 85 4.05 -12.81 -5.70
CA GLU A 85 3.85 -11.88 -6.81
C GLU A 85 4.87 -10.72 -6.80
N VAL A 86 5.12 -10.12 -5.64
CA VAL A 86 6.17 -9.10 -5.47
C VAL A 86 7.53 -9.67 -5.90
N LEU A 87 7.89 -10.86 -5.43
CA LEU A 87 9.16 -11.49 -5.76
C LEU A 87 9.28 -11.79 -7.26
N GLN A 88 8.19 -12.23 -7.89
CA GLN A 88 8.14 -12.45 -9.34
C GLN A 88 8.40 -11.14 -10.10
N ILE A 89 7.76 -10.04 -9.71
CA ILE A 89 7.95 -8.73 -10.34
C ILE A 89 9.38 -8.24 -10.17
N VAL A 90 9.94 -8.38 -8.97
CA VAL A 90 11.34 -8.01 -8.68
C VAL A 90 12.29 -8.83 -9.56
N LYS A 91 12.10 -10.15 -9.68
CA LYS A 91 12.91 -11.03 -10.54
C LYS A 91 12.81 -10.64 -12.02
N SER A 92 11.62 -10.34 -12.50
CA SER A 92 11.42 -9.92 -13.90
C SER A 92 12.04 -8.55 -14.19
N ARG A 93 11.99 -7.62 -13.23
CA ARG A 93 12.55 -6.27 -13.38
C ARG A 93 14.08 -6.26 -13.24
N PHE A 94 14.61 -7.09 -12.36
CA PHE A 94 16.04 -7.15 -12.02
C PHE A 94 16.58 -8.58 -12.17
N PRO A 95 16.61 -9.13 -13.40
CA PRO A 95 17.02 -10.51 -13.64
C PRO A 95 18.48 -10.78 -13.28
N TYR A 96 19.29 -9.75 -13.10
CA TYR A 96 20.71 -9.83 -12.73
C TYR A 96 20.95 -9.95 -11.21
N LEU A 97 19.91 -9.83 -10.37
CA LEU A 97 20.01 -10.01 -8.92
C LEU A 97 19.79 -11.46 -8.47
N TYR A 98 19.47 -12.36 -9.39
CA TYR A 98 19.15 -13.77 -9.17
C TYR A 98 19.91 -14.64 -10.16
#